data_AF-W4KEU6-F1
#
_entry.id   AF-W4KEU6-F1
#
_cell.length_a   1.000
_cell.length_b   1.000
_cell.length_c   1.000
_cell.angle_alpha   90.00
_cell.angle_beta   90.00
_cell.angle_gamma   90.00
#
_symmetry.space_group_name_H-M   'P 1'
#
loop_
_entity.id
_entity.type
_entity.pdbx_description
1 polymer ?
#
loop_
_entity_poly.entity_id
_entity_poly.type
_entity_poly.pdbx_seq_one_letter_code
_entity_poly.pdbx_strand_id
1 'polypeptide(L)'
;CDPLLTALKDCLLHSDCVLKQGYLPSQCLKEHFDDLPEQCKSLRQATFECKRGMLDMRKRFRGNNAGAVAAKIKEQSTSSADSVSS
;
A
#
# COMPACT_ATOMS: atom_id res chain seq x y z
N CYS A 1 5.80 8.57 2.63
CA CYS A 1 5.05 7.94 1.51
C CYS A 1 5.71 8.20 0.16
N ASP A 2 7.00 8.55 0.15
CA ASP A 2 7.71 9.00 -1.05
C ASP A 2 7.85 7.93 -2.14
N PRO A 3 8.13 6.64 -1.85
CA PRO A 3 8.22 5.64 -2.91
C PRO A 3 6.87 5.43 -3.64
N LEU A 4 5.74 5.49 -2.92
CA LEU A 4 4.41 5.42 -3.52
C LEU A 4 4.11 6.66 -4.40
N LEU A 5 4.56 7.83 -3.94
CA LEU A 5 4.44 9.08 -4.68
C LEU A 5 5.26 9.07 -5.98
N THR A 6 6.49 8.57 -5.93
CA THR A 6 7.35 8.41 -7.11
C THR A 6 6.74 7.40 -8.08
N ALA A 7 6.35 6.22 -7.61
CA ALA A 7 5.70 5.21 -8.45
C ALA A 7 4.41 5.74 -9.09
N LEU A 8 3.60 6.51 -8.36
CA LEU A 8 2.40 7.13 -8.91
C LEU A 8 2.73 8.15 -10.01
N LYS A 9 3.74 9.00 -9.81
CA LYS A 9 4.18 9.94 -10.84
C LYS A 9 4.67 9.23 -12.08
N ASP A 10 5.51 8.21 -11.92
CA ASP A 10 6.03 7.41 -13.02
C ASP A 10 4.88 6.71 -13.77
N CYS A 11 3.91 6.17 -13.04
CA CYS A 11 2.71 5.57 -13.65
C CYS A 11 1.95 6.57 -14.51
N LEU A 12 1.74 7.80 -14.02
CA LEU A 12 1.04 8.85 -14.77
C LEU A 12 1.81 9.26 -16.02
N LEU A 13 3.13 9.41 -15.93
CA LEU A 13 3.98 9.79 -17.08
C LEU A 13 3.93 8.75 -18.21
N HIS A 14 3.72 7.48 -17.90
CA HIS A 14 3.56 6.40 -18.88
C HIS A 14 2.11 6.11 -19.26
N SER A 15 1.14 6.82 -18.66
CA SER A 15 -0.28 6.61 -18.92
C SER A 15 -0.73 7.28 -20.21
N ASP A 16 -1.78 6.74 -20.82
CA ASP A 16 -2.43 7.31 -21.99
C ASP A 16 -2.94 8.73 -21.76
N CYS A 17 -3.33 9.07 -20.53
CA CYS A 17 -3.78 10.42 -20.19
C CYS A 17 -2.68 11.48 -20.41
N VAL A 18 -1.41 11.14 -20.15
CA VAL A 18 -0.29 12.07 -20.39
C VAL A 18 0.26 11.89 -21.81
N LEU A 19 0.45 10.65 -22.26
CA LEU A 19 1.11 10.35 -23.53
C LEU A 19 0.22 10.59 -24.76
N LYS A 20 -1.07 10.22 -24.69
CA LYS A 20 -2.00 10.35 -25.82
C LYS A 20 -2.77 11.67 -25.78
N GLN A 21 -3.26 12.05 -24.60
CA GLN A 21 -4.08 13.27 -24.46
C GLN A 21 -3.25 14.53 -24.16
N GLY A 22 -2.02 14.39 -23.69
CA GLY A 22 -1.16 15.54 -23.37
C GLY A 22 -1.56 16.29 -22.11
N TYR A 23 -2.39 15.70 -21.24
CA TYR A 23 -2.80 16.34 -19.99
C TYR A 23 -1.68 16.33 -18.95
N LEU A 24 -1.73 17.29 -18.03
CA LEU A 24 -0.81 17.28 -16.89
C LEU A 24 -1.14 16.10 -15.96
N PRO A 25 -0.15 15.46 -15.32
CA PRO A 25 -0.38 14.38 -14.36
C PRO A 25 -1.39 14.76 -13.25
N SER A 26 -1.35 16.01 -12.80
CA SER A 26 -2.30 16.56 -11.82
C SER A 26 -3.74 16.64 -12.36
N GLN A 27 -3.91 16.92 -13.65
CA GLN A 27 -5.21 16.96 -14.32
C GLN A 27 -5.73 15.54 -14.55
N CYS A 28 -4.87 14.59 -14.92
CA CYS A 28 -5.21 13.18 -15.01
C CYS A 28 -5.79 12.62 -13.71
N LEU A 29 -5.27 13.05 -12.56
CA LEU A 29 -5.82 12.63 -11.26
C LEU A 29 -7.14 13.32 -10.87
N LYS A 30 -7.41 14.52 -11.38
CA LYS A 30 -8.59 15.31 -10.98
C LYS A 30 -9.78 15.10 -11.91
N GLU A 31 -9.53 15.09 -13.21
CA GLU A 31 -10.56 15.18 -14.25
C GLU A 31 -10.65 13.89 -15.09
N HIS A 32 -9.53 13.18 -15.26
CA HIS A 32 -9.46 11.98 -16.12
C HIS A 32 -9.08 10.73 -15.32
N PHE A 33 -9.62 10.60 -14.11
CA PHE A 33 -9.26 9.47 -13.25
C PHE A 33 -9.73 8.14 -13.85
N ASP A 34 -10.89 8.13 -14.50
CA ASP A 34 -11.46 6.91 -15.09
C ASP A 34 -10.65 6.39 -16.27
N ASP A 35 -9.97 7.28 -17.00
CA ASP A 35 -9.11 6.97 -18.15
C ASP A 35 -7.75 6.39 -17.73
N LEU A 36 -7.41 6.44 -16.44
CA LEU A 36 -6.15 5.91 -15.95
C LEU A 36 -6.16 4.38 -15.84
N PRO A 37 -5.02 3.72 -16.08
CA PRO A 37 -4.90 2.28 -15.88
C PRO A 37 -5.07 1.93 -14.40
N GLU A 38 -5.58 0.71 -14.14
CA GLU A 38 -5.85 0.19 -12.80
C GLU A 38 -4.64 0.32 -11.85
N GLN A 39 -3.43 0.11 -12.39
CA GLN A 39 -2.18 0.25 -11.65
C GLN A 39 -2.01 1.67 -11.07
N CYS A 40 -2.28 2.72 -11.85
CA CYS A 40 -2.20 4.10 -11.36
C CYS A 40 -3.31 4.40 -10.34
N LYS A 41 -4.50 3.82 -10.52
CA LYS A 41 -5.62 3.95 -9.56
C LYS A 41 -5.27 3.34 -8.20
N SER A 42 -4.68 2.14 -8.21
CA SER A 42 -4.19 1.44 -7.02
C SER A 42 -3.08 2.22 -6.32
N LEU A 43 -2.10 2.74 -7.07
CA LEU A 43 -1.02 3.58 -6.51
C LEU A 43 -1.54 4.87 -5.87
N ARG A 44 -2.57 5.50 -6.47
CA ARG A 44 -3.25 6.65 -5.87
C ARG A 44 -3.89 6.28 -4.54
N GLN A 45 -4.61 5.17 -4.49
CA GLN A 45 -5.23 4.68 -3.26
C GLN A 45 -4.19 4.39 -2.18
N ALA A 46 -3.13 3.64 -2.50
CA ALA A 46 -2.04 3.35 -1.57
C ALA A 46 -1.37 4.62 -1.06
N THR A 47 -1.14 5.62 -1.93
CA THR A 47 -0.59 6.93 -1.55
C THR A 47 -1.53 7.67 -0.60
N PHE A 48 -2.83 7.65 -0.86
CA PHE A 48 -3.84 8.28 0.00
C PHE A 48 -3.91 7.60 1.37
N GLU A 49 -3.93 6.27 1.41
CA GLU A 49 -3.93 5.49 2.65
C GLU A 49 -2.67 5.70 3.47
N CYS A 50 -1.50 5.77 2.82
CA CYS A 50 -0.25 6.09 3.48
C CYS A 50 -0.28 7.48 4.12
N LYS A 51 -0.71 8.51 3.37
CA LYS A 51 -0.83 9.88 3.90
C LYS A 51 -1.86 9.96 5.04
N ARG A 52 -3.01 9.31 4.87
CA ARG A 52 -4.05 9.23 5.89
C ARG A 52 -3.53 8.54 7.16
N GLY A 53 -2.78 7.44 7.01
CA GLY A 53 -2.17 6.71 8.13
C GLY A 53 -1.08 7.49 8.86
N MET A 54 -0.38 8.41 8.17
CA MET A 54 0.60 9.31 8.82
C MET A 54 -0.09 10.39 9.67
N LEU A 55 -1.25 10.88 9.24
CA LEU A 55 -2.06 11.88 9.96
C LEU A 55 -2.92 11.25 11.07
N ASP A 56 -3.31 9.99 10.90
CA ASP A 56 -4.17 9.29 11.85
C ASP A 56 -3.39 8.76 13.06
N MET A 57 -3.36 9.58 14.12
CA MET A 57 -2.80 9.24 15.42
C MET A 57 -3.57 8.11 16.15
N ARG A 58 -4.76 7.68 15.68
CA ARG A 58 -5.57 6.64 16.36
C ARG A 58 -4.98 5.24 16.23
N LYS A 59 -4.00 5.03 15.35
CA LYS A 59 -3.19 3.81 15.34
C LYS A 59 -2.04 3.79 16.36
N ARG A 60 -1.83 4.88 17.12
CA ARG A 60 -0.76 4.98 18.12
C ARG A 60 -1.17 4.55 19.53
N PHE A 61 -2.47 4.54 19.85
CA PHE A 61 -2.95 4.32 21.23
C PHE A 61 -3.21 2.86 21.62
N ARG A 62 -3.21 1.93 20.66
CA ARG A 62 -3.14 0.50 20.97
C ARG A 62 -1.87 -0.01 20.33
N GLY A 63 -0.86 -0.23 21.17
CA GLY A 63 0.48 -0.62 20.78
C GLY A 63 0.50 -1.64 19.65
N ASN A 64 1.54 -1.54 18.83
CA ASN A 64 1.86 -2.42 17.72
C ASN A 64 1.29 -3.84 17.92
N ASN A 65 0.19 -4.16 17.24
CA ASN A 65 -0.37 -5.51 17.24
C ASN A 65 0.64 -6.53 16.72
N ALA A 66 1.80 -6.14 16.16
CA ALA A 66 2.86 -7.09 15.87
C ALA A 66 3.33 -7.86 17.12
N GLY A 67 3.18 -7.34 18.34
CA GLY A 67 3.41 -8.14 19.56
C GLY A 67 2.37 -9.24 19.75
N ALA A 68 1.09 -8.94 19.50
CA ALA A 68 0.00 -9.91 19.61
C ALA A 68 -0.04 -10.92 18.45
N VAL A 69 0.34 -10.49 17.23
CA VAL A 69 0.46 -11.38 16.08
C VAL A 69 1.73 -12.23 16.19
N ALA A 70 2.85 -11.68 16.67
CA ALA A 70 4.06 -12.47 16.94
C ALA A 70 3.86 -13.46 18.10
N ALA A 71 3.10 -13.10 19.14
CA ALA A 71 2.72 -14.03 20.20
C ALA A 71 1.87 -15.19 19.65
N LYS A 72 0.87 -14.89 18.80
CA LYS A 72 0.05 -15.92 18.14
C LYS A 72 0.85 -16.80 17.15
N ILE A 73 1.83 -16.24 16.44
CA ILE A 73 2.70 -17.01 15.52
C ILE A 73 3.67 -17.90 16.30
N LYS A 74 4.17 -17.45 17.47
CA LYS A 74 5.12 -18.23 18.28
C LYS A 74 4.48 -19.41 19.01
N GLU A 75 3.17 -19.34 19.29
CA GLU A 75 2.42 -20.40 19.99
C GLU A 75 1.98 -21.54 19.06
N GLN A 76 2.06 -21.37 17.75
CA GLN A 76 1.60 -22.36 16.76
C GLN A 76 2.73 -23.27 16.23
N SER A 77 3.98 -23.07 16.66
CA SER A 77 5.16 -23.77 16.13
C SER A 77 5.73 -24.87 17.05
N THR A 78 5.11 -25.17 18.19
CA THR A 78 5.70 -26.05 19.23
C THR A 78 4.93 -27.34 19.51
N SER A 79 3.98 -27.77 18.67
CA SER A 79 3.17 -28.97 18.94
C SER A 79 3.34 -30.13 17.94
N SER A 80 4.42 -30.20 17.17
CA SER A 80 4.59 -31.28 16.19
C SER A 80 6.05 -31.68 15.96
N ALA A 81 6.68 -32.34 16.92
CA ALA A 81 7.68 -33.41 16.72
C ALA A 81 8.42 -33.73 18.03
N ASP A 82 7.87 -34.60 18.86
CA ASP A 82 8.69 -35.40 19.76
C ASP A 82 8.03 -36.77 19.96
N SER A 83 8.23 -37.65 18.98
CA SER A 83 7.99 -39.09 19.05
C SER A 83 8.62 -39.75 17.83
N VAL A 84 9.92 -40.04 17.87
CA VAL A 84 10.42 -41.33 17.38
C VAL A 84 11.74 -41.69 18.08
N SER A 85 11.69 -42.85 18.71
CA SER A 85 12.73 -43.54 19.47
C SER A 85 13.70 -44.26 18.54
N SER A 86 14.98 -44.30 18.91
CA SER A 86 15.90 -45.46 18.84
C SER A 86 17.18 -45.15 19.59
#